data_AF-A0A8T5KTK2-F1
#
_entry.id   AF-A0A8T5KTK2-F1
#
_cell.length_a   1.000
_cell.length_b   1.000
_cell.length_c   1.000
_cell.angle_alpha   90.00
_cell.angle_beta   90.00
_cell.angle_gamma   90.00
#
_symmetry.space_group_name_H-M   'P 1'
#
loop_
_entity.id
_entity.type
_entity.pdbx_description
1 polymer ?
#
loop_
_entity_poly.entity_id
_entity_poly.type
_entity_poly.pdbx_seq_one_letter_code
_entity_poly.pdbx_strand_id
1 'polypeptide(L)'
;MMSKSYLKLPFKKFAKQNGVFDILIYGSAVKGKEKPRDTDILLVFLDKKLGERLAIAQKFKQVVKTKVKNPDVKTINLSELFESNFLARQGILVEGYSLLHKTSLSKRLGFEGYALFTYNLKNLNHNEKTKFTYSLIGRRGDGMVKNVKGKALGKGAVIIPIENSLIFEDFLKKWSLDYTGKKILVSLL
;
A
#
# COMPACT_ATOMS: atom_id res chain seq x y z
N MET A 1 1.90 3.49 15.55
CA MET A 1 2.79 2.67 14.68
C MET A 1 2.43 1.21 14.94
N MET A 2 1.90 0.47 13.94
CA MET A 2 1.48 -0.92 14.16
C MET A 2 2.63 -1.79 14.68
N SER A 3 2.36 -2.54 15.74
CA SER A 3 3.16 -3.71 16.14
C SER A 3 3.13 -4.73 15.00
N LYS A 4 4.12 -4.67 14.10
CA LYS A 4 4.23 -5.58 12.95
C LYS A 4 4.70 -6.97 13.43
N SER A 5 3.84 -7.70 14.15
CA SER A 5 4.11 -9.03 14.71
C SER A 5 4.64 -10.02 13.67
N TYR A 6 4.24 -9.86 12.40
CA TYR A 6 4.70 -10.65 11.26
C TYR A 6 6.17 -10.43 10.89
N LEU A 7 6.78 -9.28 11.18
CA LEU A 7 8.20 -9.02 10.83
C LEU A 7 9.20 -9.90 11.60
N LYS A 8 8.75 -10.60 12.65
CA LYS A 8 9.58 -11.46 13.50
C LYS A 8 9.69 -12.90 13.01
N LEU A 9 8.98 -13.28 11.94
CA LEU A 9 9.04 -14.65 11.42
C LEU A 9 10.27 -14.87 10.54
N PRO A 10 10.90 -16.06 10.57
CA PRO A 10 12.09 -16.39 9.78
C PRO A 10 11.75 -16.72 8.32
N PHE A 11 11.05 -15.80 7.64
CA PHE A 11 10.57 -15.99 6.26
C PHE A 11 11.68 -16.35 5.27
N LYS A 12 12.91 -15.89 5.50
CA LYS A 12 14.07 -16.21 4.66
C LYS A 12 14.33 -17.71 4.53
N LYS A 13 14.23 -18.46 5.64
CA LYS A 13 14.46 -19.92 5.63
C LYS A 13 13.38 -20.62 4.81
N PHE A 14 12.12 -20.29 5.07
CA PHE A 14 10.99 -20.83 4.31
C PHE A 14 11.11 -20.52 2.82
N ALA A 15 11.41 -19.27 2.47
CA ALA A 15 11.52 -18.84 1.09
C ALA A 15 12.62 -19.59 0.33
N LYS A 16 13.82 -19.68 0.93
CA LYS A 16 14.95 -20.41 0.34
C LYS A 16 14.62 -21.88 0.11
N GLN A 17 14.02 -22.56 1.09
CA GLN A 17 13.69 -24.00 1.00
C GLN A 17 12.63 -24.31 -0.05
N ASN A 18 11.73 -23.37 -0.34
CA ASN A 18 10.58 -23.61 -1.22
C ASN A 18 10.70 -22.91 -2.58
N GLY A 19 11.82 -22.21 -2.84
CA GLY A 19 12.04 -21.46 -4.07
C GLY A 19 11.10 -20.26 -4.23
N VAL A 20 10.79 -19.57 -3.13
CA VAL A 20 9.96 -18.35 -3.15
C VAL A 20 10.86 -17.15 -3.45
N PHE A 21 10.50 -16.36 -4.46
CA PHE A 21 11.20 -15.14 -4.84
C PHE A 21 10.96 -14.01 -3.83
N ASP A 22 9.70 -13.78 -3.46
CA ASP A 22 9.34 -12.80 -2.44
C ASP A 22 8.06 -13.20 -1.68
N ILE A 23 7.90 -12.63 -0.49
CA ILE A 23 6.70 -12.72 0.33
C ILE A 23 6.21 -11.30 0.56
N LEU A 24 5.09 -10.95 -0.06
CA LEU A 24 4.53 -9.61 -0.02
C LEU A 24 3.32 -9.56 0.90
N ILE A 25 3.21 -8.50 1.70
CA ILE A 25 1.91 -8.07 2.27
C ILE A 25 1.39 -6.95 1.39
N TYR A 26 0.10 -6.96 1.07
CA TYR A 26 -0.52 -5.92 0.26
C TYR A 26 -1.93 -5.61 0.76
N GLY A 27 -2.61 -4.69 0.10
CA GLY A 27 -3.97 -4.31 0.44
C GLY A 27 -4.07 -3.45 1.71
N SER A 28 -5.21 -3.55 2.39
CA SER A 28 -5.58 -2.58 3.44
C SER A 28 -4.67 -2.59 4.68
N ALA A 29 -3.94 -3.69 4.90
CA ALA A 29 -2.96 -3.83 5.98
C ALA A 29 -1.73 -2.92 5.81
N VAL A 30 -1.41 -2.50 4.58
CA VAL A 30 -0.24 -1.64 4.30
C VAL A 30 -0.59 -0.14 4.36
N LYS A 31 -1.88 0.20 4.26
CA LYS A 31 -2.36 1.59 4.20
C LYS A 31 -2.62 2.28 5.55
N GLY A 32 -2.08 1.74 6.63
CA GLY A 32 -2.20 2.36 7.96
C GLY A 32 -3.52 2.13 8.70
N LYS A 33 -4.39 1.19 8.28
CA LYS A 33 -5.54 0.79 9.12
C LYS A 33 -5.04 0.19 10.43
N GLU A 34 -5.56 0.64 11.58
CA GLU A 34 -5.12 0.17 12.91
C GLU A 34 -5.47 -1.30 13.23
N LYS A 35 -6.49 -1.88 12.57
CA LYS A 35 -6.91 -3.28 12.73
C LYS A 35 -7.36 -3.87 11.38
N PRO A 36 -6.49 -4.56 10.63
CA PRO A 36 -6.87 -5.26 9.41
C PRO A 36 -7.71 -6.48 9.81
N ARG A 37 -8.84 -6.73 9.15
CA ARG A 37 -9.67 -7.92 9.42
C ARG A 37 -8.98 -9.19 8.96
N ASP A 38 -8.39 -9.12 7.77
CA ASP A 38 -7.59 -10.16 7.12
C ASP A 38 -6.25 -9.56 6.67
N THR A 39 -5.19 -10.37 6.64
CA THR A 39 -3.89 -9.96 6.11
C THR A 39 -3.65 -10.67 4.78
N ASP A 40 -3.71 -9.90 3.69
CA ASP A 40 -3.42 -10.39 2.34
C ASP A 40 -1.91 -10.61 2.18
N ILE A 41 -1.53 -11.86 2.00
CA ILE A 41 -0.14 -12.28 1.77
C ILE A 41 -0.04 -12.91 0.39
N LEU A 42 1.01 -12.54 -0.34
CA LEU A 42 1.29 -13.05 -1.67
C LEU A 42 2.67 -13.70 -1.68
N LEU A 43 2.72 -14.97 -2.06
CA LEU A 43 3.96 -15.65 -2.38
C LEU A 43 4.24 -15.46 -3.87
N VAL A 44 5.38 -14.84 -4.17
CA VAL A 44 5.84 -14.62 -5.54
C VAL A 44 6.90 -15.66 -5.84
N PHE A 45 6.77 -16.34 -6.98
CA PHE A 45 7.72 -17.32 -7.50
C PHE A 45 8.34 -16.78 -8.79
N LEU A 46 9.57 -17.19 -9.15
CA LEU A 46 10.13 -16.82 -10.45
C LEU A 46 9.37 -17.56 -11.56
N ASP A 47 9.38 -18.88 -11.49
CA ASP A 47 8.60 -19.76 -12.34
C ASP A 47 8.35 -21.06 -11.58
N LYS A 48 7.09 -21.36 -11.29
CA LYS A 48 6.68 -22.57 -10.58
C LYS A 48 5.27 -23.01 -11.00
N LYS A 49 5.10 -24.34 -11.16
CA LYS A 49 3.81 -24.96 -11.49
C LYS A 49 2.76 -24.67 -10.42
N LEU A 50 1.51 -24.48 -10.85
CA LEU A 50 0.40 -24.11 -9.96
C LEU A 50 0.22 -25.08 -8.78
N GLY A 51 0.26 -26.40 -9.04
CA GLY A 51 0.12 -27.41 -7.98
C GLY A 51 1.16 -27.30 -6.87
N GLU A 52 2.42 -27.05 -7.24
CA GLU A 52 3.50 -26.82 -6.27
C GLU A 52 3.31 -25.52 -5.49
N ARG A 53 2.92 -24.43 -6.18
CA ARG A 53 2.64 -23.14 -5.55
C ARG A 53 1.56 -23.27 -4.49
N LEU A 54 0.45 -23.95 -4.81
CA LEU A 54 -0.67 -24.16 -3.89
C LEU A 54 -0.25 -25.00 -2.66
N ALA A 55 0.53 -26.06 -2.86
CA ALA A 55 1.05 -26.87 -1.74
C ALA A 55 1.97 -26.04 -0.81
N ILE A 56 2.83 -25.19 -1.38
CA ILE A 56 3.70 -24.28 -0.60
C ILE A 56 2.85 -23.24 0.14
N ALA A 57 1.83 -22.67 -0.49
CA ALA A 57 0.94 -21.70 0.14
C ALA A 57 0.19 -22.29 1.34
N GLN A 58 -0.29 -23.53 1.24
CA GLN A 58 -0.92 -24.22 2.35
C GLN A 58 0.04 -24.42 3.52
N LYS A 59 1.28 -24.88 3.26
CA LYS A 59 2.33 -25.00 4.29
C LYS A 59 2.62 -23.65 4.94
N PHE A 60 2.77 -22.60 4.13
CA PHE A 60 3.04 -21.25 4.61
C PHE A 60 1.91 -20.72 5.50
N LYS A 61 0.65 -20.94 5.10
CA LYS A 61 -0.53 -20.53 5.86
C LYS A 61 -0.51 -21.11 7.28
N GLN A 62 -0.08 -22.37 7.45
CA GLN A 62 0.04 -22.98 8.78
C GLN A 62 1.11 -22.31 9.64
N VAL A 63 2.27 -21.97 9.05
CA VAL A 63 3.34 -21.25 9.76
C VAL A 63 2.84 -19.88 10.25
N VAL A 64 2.12 -19.15 9.40
CA VAL A 64 1.74 -17.76 9.67
C VAL A 64 0.50 -17.62 10.56
N LYS A 65 -0.40 -18.60 10.57
CA LYS A 65 -1.57 -18.62 11.48
C LYS A 65 -1.21 -18.47 12.95
N THR A 66 0.01 -18.84 13.35
CA THR A 66 0.49 -18.70 14.73
C THR A 66 0.69 -17.24 15.18
N LYS A 67 0.76 -16.29 14.24
CA LYS A 67 1.08 -14.87 14.51
C LYS A 67 0.13 -13.88 13.85
N VAL A 68 -0.58 -14.30 12.80
CA VAL A 68 -1.49 -13.47 12.02
C VAL A 68 -2.88 -14.09 12.08
N LYS A 69 -3.86 -13.29 12.49
CA LYS A 69 -5.26 -13.68 12.49
C LYS A 69 -5.76 -13.71 11.04
N ASN A 70 -6.39 -14.82 10.63
CA ASN A 70 -6.98 -15.02 9.30
C ASN A 70 -6.08 -14.62 8.12
N PRO A 71 -4.92 -15.29 7.92
CA PRO A 71 -4.08 -15.00 6.76
C PRO A 71 -4.74 -15.50 5.48
N ASP A 72 -4.91 -14.60 4.51
CA ASP A 72 -5.23 -14.98 3.12
C ASP A 72 -3.92 -15.07 2.34
N VAL A 73 -3.59 -16.27 1.86
CA VAL A 73 -2.31 -16.55 1.20
C VAL A 73 -2.58 -16.89 -0.26
N LYS A 74 -2.17 -16.00 -1.15
CA LYS A 74 -2.24 -16.19 -2.61
C LYS A 74 -0.86 -16.45 -3.18
N THR A 75 -0.82 -16.94 -4.42
CA THR A 75 0.43 -17.24 -5.13
C THR A 75 0.40 -16.75 -6.55
N ILE A 76 1.51 -16.22 -7.03
CA ILE A 76 1.72 -15.88 -8.44
C ILE A 76 3.14 -16.24 -8.88
N ASN A 77 3.33 -16.48 -10.17
CA ASN A 77 4.65 -16.28 -10.78
C ASN A 77 4.90 -14.78 -11.00
N LEU A 78 6.17 -14.36 -11.05
CA LEU A 78 6.54 -12.96 -11.20
C LEU A 78 6.02 -12.38 -12.52
N SER A 79 5.97 -13.18 -13.59
CA SER A 79 5.40 -12.80 -14.88
C SER A 79 3.93 -12.39 -14.79
N GLU A 80 3.14 -13.12 -13.99
CA GLU A 80 1.69 -12.87 -13.78
C GLU A 80 1.44 -11.48 -13.18
N LEU A 81 2.40 -10.92 -12.43
CA LEU A 81 2.29 -9.56 -11.88
C LEU A 81 2.21 -8.50 -12.98
N PHE A 82 2.74 -8.75 -14.17
CA PHE A 82 2.79 -7.77 -15.25
C PHE A 82 1.67 -7.97 -16.28
N GLU A 83 0.90 -9.05 -16.17
CA GLU A 83 -0.26 -9.30 -17.01
C GLU A 83 -1.35 -8.25 -16.78
N SER A 84 -2.00 -7.81 -17.86
CA SER A 84 -3.01 -6.74 -17.83
C SER A 84 -4.34 -7.17 -17.20
N ASN A 85 -4.66 -8.45 -17.26
CA ASN A 85 -5.85 -9.06 -16.66
C ASN A 85 -5.71 -9.31 -15.13
N PHE A 86 -4.50 -9.18 -14.56
CA PHE A 86 -4.30 -9.40 -13.13
C PHE A 86 -4.79 -8.19 -12.33
N LEU A 87 -6.04 -8.24 -11.87
CA LEU A 87 -6.74 -7.13 -11.22
C LEU A 87 -6.00 -6.55 -10.00
N ALA A 88 -5.28 -7.40 -9.25
CA ALA A 88 -4.54 -6.97 -8.06
C ALA A 88 -3.19 -6.30 -8.39
N ARG A 89 -2.74 -6.32 -9.65
CA ARG A 89 -1.44 -5.80 -10.12
C ARG A 89 -1.10 -4.44 -9.56
N GLN A 90 -1.98 -3.44 -9.78
CA GLN A 90 -1.70 -2.07 -9.36
C GLN A 90 -1.61 -1.93 -7.84
N GLY A 91 -2.46 -2.66 -7.10
CA GLY A 91 -2.37 -2.70 -5.65
C GLY A 91 -1.04 -3.25 -5.17
N ILE A 92 -0.61 -4.39 -5.72
CA ILE A 92 0.64 -5.04 -5.34
C ILE A 92 1.86 -4.21 -5.72
N LEU A 93 1.90 -3.64 -6.93
CA LEU A 93 3.04 -2.84 -7.39
C LEU A 93 3.23 -1.56 -6.57
N VAL A 94 2.13 -0.87 -6.23
CA VAL A 94 2.20 0.40 -5.51
C VAL A 94 2.34 0.18 -3.99
N GLU A 95 1.56 -0.74 -3.42
CA GLU A 95 1.40 -0.92 -1.97
C GLU A 95 2.15 -2.13 -1.41
N GLY A 96 2.63 -3.04 -2.25
CA GLY A 96 3.25 -4.28 -1.79
C GLY A 96 4.45 -4.01 -0.89
N TYR A 97 4.50 -4.68 0.25
CA TYR A 97 5.63 -4.63 1.17
C TYR A 97 6.30 -6.00 1.25
N SER A 98 7.59 -6.05 0.89
CA SER A 98 8.39 -7.26 0.95
C SER A 98 8.80 -7.59 2.38
N LEU A 99 8.39 -8.77 2.85
CA LEU A 99 8.81 -9.32 4.13
C LEU A 99 10.24 -9.87 4.09
N LEU A 100 10.72 -10.29 2.91
CA LEU A 100 12.10 -10.79 2.76
C LEU A 100 13.12 -9.64 2.78
N HIS A 101 12.80 -8.54 2.10
CA HIS A 101 13.70 -7.39 1.91
C HIS A 101 13.41 -6.22 2.85
N LYS A 102 12.30 -6.26 3.60
CA LYS A 102 11.89 -5.22 4.56
C LYS A 102 11.70 -3.84 3.93
N THR A 103 11.30 -3.78 2.67
CA THR A 103 11.05 -2.55 1.91
C THR A 103 9.84 -2.71 0.99
N SER A 104 9.32 -1.63 0.41
CA SER A 104 8.21 -1.73 -0.55
C SER A 104 8.67 -2.38 -1.86
N LEU A 105 7.78 -3.10 -2.52
CA LEU A 105 8.02 -3.69 -3.83
C LEU A 105 8.35 -2.60 -4.85
N SER A 106 7.61 -1.49 -4.84
CA SER A 106 7.89 -0.30 -5.68
C SER A 106 9.35 0.13 -5.58
N LYS A 107 9.89 0.25 -4.35
CA LYS A 107 11.30 0.65 -4.13
C LYS A 107 12.29 -0.35 -4.69
N ARG A 108 12.00 -1.66 -4.58
CA ARG A 108 12.83 -2.71 -5.20
C ARG A 108 12.85 -2.61 -6.72
N LEU A 109 11.78 -2.09 -7.31
CA LEU A 109 11.63 -1.91 -8.75
C LEU A 109 12.14 -0.53 -9.23
N GLY A 110 12.72 0.31 -8.36
CA GLY A 110 13.22 1.65 -8.73
C GLY A 110 12.14 2.74 -8.74
N PHE A 111 11.04 2.53 -8.03
CA PHE A 111 9.92 3.48 -7.94
C PHE A 111 9.52 3.78 -6.50
N GLU A 112 8.72 4.82 -6.33
CA GLU A 112 7.94 5.06 -5.11
C GLU A 112 6.45 5.04 -5.40
N GLY A 113 5.70 4.43 -4.48
CA GLY A 113 4.25 4.37 -4.54
C GLY A 113 3.61 5.61 -3.95
N TYR A 114 2.74 6.26 -4.71
CA TYR A 114 1.96 7.42 -4.27
C TYR A 114 0.48 7.24 -4.59
N ALA A 115 -0.36 8.02 -3.91
CA ALA A 115 -1.72 8.32 -4.30
C ALA A 115 -1.79 9.78 -4.77
N LEU A 116 -2.18 9.97 -6.03
CA LEU A 116 -2.55 11.26 -6.60
C LEU A 116 -4.01 11.54 -6.26
N PHE A 117 -4.25 12.59 -5.50
CA PHE A 117 -5.59 13.10 -5.24
C PHE A 117 -5.82 14.37 -6.05
N THR A 118 -6.93 14.39 -6.78
CA THR A 118 -7.47 15.62 -7.38
C THR A 118 -8.82 15.91 -6.75
N TYR A 119 -9.03 17.15 -6.30
CA TYR A 119 -10.23 17.57 -5.59
C TYR A 119 -10.67 18.94 -6.06
N ASN A 120 -11.96 19.25 -5.88
CA ASN A 120 -12.49 20.57 -6.14
C ASN A 120 -13.17 21.14 -4.89
N LEU A 121 -13.29 22.47 -4.83
CA LEU A 121 -13.85 23.18 -3.68
C LEU A 121 -15.24 23.75 -3.99
N LYS A 122 -15.96 23.20 -4.98
CA LYS A 122 -17.26 23.77 -5.42
C LYS A 122 -18.29 23.76 -4.29
N ASN A 123 -18.23 22.74 -3.44
CA ASN A 123 -19.17 22.55 -2.32
C ASN A 123 -18.86 23.44 -1.11
N LEU A 124 -17.77 24.22 -1.15
CA LEU A 124 -17.36 25.09 -0.06
C LEU A 124 -17.63 26.57 -0.38
N ASN A 125 -18.16 27.29 0.60
CA ASN A 125 -18.28 28.75 0.57
C ASN A 125 -16.91 29.44 0.74
N HIS A 126 -16.86 30.76 0.63
CA HIS A 126 -15.60 31.53 0.69
C HIS A 126 -14.83 31.33 2.01
N ASN A 127 -15.55 31.34 3.14
CA ASN A 127 -14.95 31.15 4.46
C ASN A 127 -14.44 29.72 4.64
N GLU A 128 -15.19 28.73 4.17
CA GLU A 128 -14.80 27.31 4.20
C GLU A 128 -13.59 27.03 3.31
N LYS A 129 -13.53 27.60 2.11
CA LYS A 129 -12.36 27.51 1.21
C LYS A 129 -11.09 28.02 1.90
N THR A 130 -11.22 29.12 2.63
CA THR A 130 -10.10 29.71 3.38
C THR A 130 -9.66 28.78 4.52
N LYS A 131 -10.61 28.27 5.32
CA LYS A 131 -10.32 27.32 6.39
C LYS A 131 -9.70 26.02 5.87
N PHE A 132 -10.25 25.46 4.79
CA PHE A 132 -9.72 24.26 4.14
C PHE A 132 -8.28 24.47 3.69
N THR A 133 -8.00 25.61 3.02
CA THR A 133 -6.64 25.95 2.58
C THR A 133 -5.69 25.98 3.76
N TYR A 134 -6.04 26.64 4.87
CA TYR A 134 -5.21 26.65 6.07
C TYR A 134 -5.01 25.27 6.68
N SER A 135 -6.04 24.41 6.70
CA SER A 135 -5.89 23.03 7.18
C SER A 135 -5.05 22.16 6.24
N LEU A 136 -5.09 22.43 4.93
CA LEU A 136 -4.37 21.66 3.92
C LEU A 136 -2.87 21.99 3.88
N ILE A 137 -2.54 23.26 3.71
CA ILE A 137 -1.14 23.73 3.53
C ILE A 137 -0.50 24.26 4.80
N GLY A 138 -1.31 24.66 5.79
CA GLY A 138 -0.82 25.28 7.03
C GLY A 138 -0.92 26.81 6.98
N ARG A 139 -1.02 27.43 8.17
CA ARG A 139 -1.01 28.90 8.33
C ARG A 139 0.08 29.40 9.29
N ARG A 140 0.28 28.70 10.41
CA ARG A 140 1.30 28.98 11.43
C ARG A 140 2.00 27.70 11.90
N GLY A 141 1.98 26.67 11.05
CA GLY A 141 2.45 25.32 11.35
C GLY A 141 2.13 24.40 10.19
N ASP A 142 2.40 23.11 10.38
CA ASP A 142 2.30 22.13 9.30
C ASP A 142 0.82 21.80 8.97
N GLY A 143 0.47 22.01 7.71
CA GLY A 143 -0.82 21.58 7.16
C GLY A 143 -0.86 20.07 6.90
N MET A 144 -2.06 19.58 6.61
CA MET A 144 -2.32 18.16 6.37
C MET A 144 -1.34 17.54 5.36
N VAL A 145 -1.06 18.22 4.24
CA VAL A 145 -0.16 17.70 3.19
C VAL A 145 1.22 17.41 3.75
N LYS A 146 1.78 18.32 4.55
CA LYS A 146 3.11 18.13 5.16
C LYS A 146 3.09 17.05 6.25
N ASN A 147 2.03 17.01 7.06
CA ASN A 147 1.86 16.00 8.11
C ASN A 147 1.84 14.57 7.57
N VAL A 148 1.30 14.36 6.37
CA VAL A 148 1.32 13.05 5.69
C VAL A 148 2.48 12.88 4.72
N LYS A 149 3.49 13.76 4.78
CA LYS A 149 4.67 13.76 3.90
C LYS A 149 4.32 13.81 2.41
N GLY A 150 3.19 14.44 2.09
CA GLY A 150 2.75 14.67 0.72
C GLY A 150 3.38 15.91 0.10
N LYS A 151 3.09 16.12 -1.18
CA LYS A 151 3.49 17.28 -1.96
C LYS A 151 2.31 17.83 -2.74
N ALA A 152 2.12 19.15 -2.69
CA ALA A 152 1.15 19.81 -3.56
C ALA A 152 1.71 19.88 -4.99
N LEU A 153 0.86 19.53 -5.97
CA LEU A 153 1.19 19.66 -7.39
C LEU A 153 0.59 20.92 -8.01
N GLY A 154 -0.33 21.57 -7.31
CA GLY A 154 -1.00 22.79 -7.77
C GLY A 154 -2.33 22.97 -7.04
N LYS A 155 -3.16 23.88 -7.57
CA LYS A 155 -4.52 24.09 -7.05
C LYS A 155 -5.36 22.85 -7.31
N GLY A 156 -5.82 22.19 -6.25
CA GLY A 156 -6.71 21.02 -6.36
C GLY A 156 -6.02 19.69 -6.62
N ALA A 157 -4.68 19.61 -6.54
CA ALA A 157 -3.96 18.37 -6.77
C ALA A 157 -2.80 18.17 -5.79
N VAL A 158 -2.71 16.97 -5.21
CA VAL A 158 -1.62 16.57 -4.30
C VAL A 158 -1.19 15.13 -4.54
N ILE A 159 0.07 14.82 -4.29
CA ILE A 159 0.57 13.45 -4.20
C ILE A 159 0.90 13.13 -2.76
N ILE A 160 0.44 11.98 -2.29
CA ILE A 160 0.63 11.51 -0.91
C ILE A 160 1.32 10.15 -0.96
N PRO A 161 2.39 9.91 -0.18
CA PRO A 161 2.98 8.58 -0.04
C PRO A 161 1.90 7.54 0.26
N ILE A 162 1.97 6.39 -0.43
CA ILE A 162 0.87 5.42 -0.39
C ILE A 162 0.55 4.91 1.02
N GLU A 163 1.55 4.84 1.89
CA GLU A 163 1.39 4.45 3.30
C GLU A 163 0.50 5.41 4.11
N ASN A 164 0.37 6.67 3.68
CA ASN A 164 -0.43 7.70 4.34
C ASN A 164 -1.70 8.06 3.54
N SER A 165 -1.99 7.35 2.44
CA SER A 165 -3.06 7.75 1.53
C SER A 165 -4.45 7.71 2.18
N LEU A 166 -4.72 6.73 3.05
CA LEU A 166 -6.01 6.64 3.75
C LEU A 166 -6.22 7.79 4.73
N ILE A 167 -5.16 8.21 5.42
CA ILE A 167 -5.23 9.33 6.36
C ILE A 167 -5.63 10.61 5.61
N PHE A 168 -5.07 10.82 4.42
CA PHE A 168 -5.41 11.97 3.58
C PHE A 168 -6.81 11.85 2.95
N GLU A 169 -7.20 10.66 2.53
CA GLU A 169 -8.54 10.39 2.01
C GLU A 169 -9.61 10.71 3.06
N ASP A 170 -9.40 10.30 4.31
CA ASP A 170 -10.30 10.60 5.44
C ASP A 170 -10.34 12.11 5.74
N PHE A 171 -9.23 12.82 5.56
CA PHE A 171 -9.22 14.28 5.64
C PHE A 171 -10.13 14.91 4.57
N LEU A 172 -10.04 14.50 3.30
CA LEU A 172 -10.92 15.03 2.25
C LEU A 172 -12.40 14.71 2.52
N LYS A 173 -12.71 13.50 3.00
CA LYS A 173 -14.07 13.10 3.38
C LYS A 173 -14.65 13.96 4.50
N LYS A 174 -13.86 14.30 5.52
CA LYS A 174 -14.29 15.19 6.62
C LYS A 174 -14.67 16.59 6.15
N TRP A 175 -14.11 17.04 5.03
CA TRP A 175 -14.45 18.30 4.39
C TRP A 175 -15.57 18.18 3.36
N SER A 176 -16.17 17.00 3.18
CA SER A 176 -17.23 16.75 2.20
C SER A 176 -16.85 17.19 0.78
N LEU A 177 -15.58 17.03 0.42
CA LEU A 177 -15.09 17.38 -0.91
C LEU A 177 -15.35 16.28 -1.92
N ASP A 178 -15.64 16.69 -3.15
CA ASP A 178 -15.56 15.80 -4.29
C ASP A 178 -14.10 15.65 -4.71
N TYR A 179 -13.62 14.40 -4.74
CA TYR A 179 -12.26 14.09 -5.14
C TYR A 179 -12.18 12.75 -5.88
N THR A 180 -11.08 12.58 -6.61
CA THR A 180 -10.67 11.30 -7.18
C THR A 180 -9.27 10.95 -6.71
N GLY A 181 -9.06 9.70 -6.32
CA GLY A 181 -7.74 9.16 -5.96
C GLY A 181 -7.25 8.16 -7.00
N LYS A 182 -6.01 8.31 -7.47
CA LYS A 182 -5.35 7.35 -8.37
C LYS A 182 -4.03 6.90 -7.75
N LYS A 183 -3.76 5.60 -7.77
CA LYS A 183 -2.47 5.05 -7.34
C LYS A 183 -1.47 5.19 -8.48
N ILE A 184 -0.29 5.73 -8.19
CA ILE A 184 0.75 5.97 -9.19
C ILE A 184 2.10 5.45 -8.68
N LEU A 185 2.98 5.13 -9.62
CA LEU A 185 4.40 4.90 -9.38
C LEU A 185 5.15 6.12 -9.90
N VAL A 186 6.06 6.65 -9.10
CA VAL A 186 6.96 7.74 -9.47
C VAL A 186 8.38 7.17 -9.52
N SER A 187 9.14 7.44 -10.58
CA SER A 187 10.51 6.95 -10.69
C SER A 187 11.40 7.57 -9.60
N LEU A 188 12.37 6.80 -9.12
CA LEU A 188 13.42 7.27 -8.21
C LEU A 188 14.62 7.90 -8.94
N LEU A 189 14.61 7.90 -10.28
CA LEU A 189 15.65 8.44 -11.16
C LEU A 189 15.31 9.86 -11.63
#